data_AF-A0A9D3VIZ7-F1
#
_entry.id   AF-A0A9D3VIZ7-F1
#
_cell.length_a   1.000
_cell.length_b   1.000
_cell.length_c   1.000
_cell.angle_alpha   90.00
_cell.angle_beta   90.00
_cell.angle_gamma   90.00
#
_symmetry.space_group_name_H-M   'P 1'
#
loop_
_entity.id
_entity.type
_entity.pdbx_description
1 polymer ?
#
loop_
_entity_poly.entity_id
_entity_poly.type
_entity_poly.pdbx_seq_one_letter_code
_entity_poly.pdbx_strand_id
1 'polypeptide(L)'
;MPRSIRFFIWLAFLDRLNRNEICARKQMTVNATCQLCERVEESVKHIVRSCAIGKEIWVRIRAKNRQQNLFQPLQRLAHAKL
;
A
#
# COMPACT_ATOMS: atom_id res chain seq x y z
N MET A 1 -10.88 -12.01 -3.25
CA MET A 1 -10.15 -11.05 -2.39
C MET A 1 -9.90 -11.69 -1.03
N PRO A 2 -8.64 -11.86 -0.61
CA PRO A 2 -8.29 -12.37 0.72
C PRO A 2 -8.96 -11.58 1.86
N ARG A 3 -9.30 -12.27 2.97
CA ARG A 3 -10.00 -11.68 4.14
C ARG A 3 -9.22 -10.53 4.78
N SER A 4 -7.90 -10.65 4.85
CA SER A 4 -7.00 -9.60 5.38
C SER A 4 -7.11 -8.28 4.62
N ILE A 5 -7.23 -8.33 3.29
CA ILE A 5 -7.37 -7.13 2.46
C ILE A 5 -8.71 -6.44 2.72
N ARG A 6 -9.79 -7.20 2.85
CA ARG A 6 -11.12 -6.65 3.16
C ARG A 6 -11.13 -5.96 4.52
N PHE A 7 -10.51 -6.58 5.52
CA PHE A 7 -10.39 -6.00 6.86
C PHE A 7 -9.53 -4.74 6.87
N PHE A 8 -8.40 -4.75 6.17
CA PHE A 8 -7.56 -3.58 6.00
C PHE A 8 -8.30 -2.41 5.34
N ILE A 9 -9.01 -2.69 4.23
CA ILE A 9 -9.81 -1.67 3.53
C ILE A 9 -10.91 -1.12 4.44
N TRP A 10 -11.59 -1.98 5.20
CA TRP A 10 -12.60 -1.55 6.16
C TRP A 10 -12.03 -0.64 7.25
N LEU A 11 -10.88 -0.99 7.84
CA LEU A 11 -10.18 -0.13 8.80
C LEU A 11 -9.72 1.20 8.17
N ALA A 12 -9.28 1.17 6.91
CA ALA A 12 -8.88 2.36 6.17
C ALA A 12 -10.07 3.31 5.93
N PHE A 13 -11.24 2.77 5.58
CA PHE A 13 -12.47 3.56 5.41
C PHE A 13 -12.97 4.16 6.71
N LEU A 14 -12.87 3.42 7.81
CA LEU A 14 -13.24 3.91 9.14
C LEU A 14 -12.20 4.85 9.76
N ASP A 15 -11.10 5.12 9.05
CA ASP A 15 -9.98 5.92 9.54
C ASP A 15 -9.41 5.38 10.87
N ARG A 16 -9.42 4.05 11.06
CA ARG A 16 -8.96 3.36 12.27
C ARG A 16 -7.60 2.71 12.14
N LEU A 17 -6.87 3.01 11.07
CA LEU A 17 -5.46 2.63 10.98
C LEU A 17 -4.67 3.57 11.89
N ASN A 18 -3.87 3.01 12.82
CA ASN A 18 -3.01 3.82 13.69
C ASN A 18 -2.13 4.72 12.82
N ARG A 19 -2.18 6.02 13.08
CA ARG A 19 -1.45 7.08 12.38
C ARG A 19 -0.73 7.98 13.37
N ASN A 20 0.33 8.61 12.89
CA ASN A 20 0.99 9.68 13.64
C ASN A 20 0.05 10.82 14.02
N GLU A 21 -1.05 11.05 13.30
CA GLU A 21 -2.10 12.01 13.66
C GLU A 21 -2.80 11.67 14.99
N ILE A 22 -3.15 10.39 15.20
CA ILE A 22 -3.78 9.93 16.45
C ILE A 22 -2.74 9.87 17.58
N CYS A 23 -1.50 9.51 17.27
CA CYS A 23 -0.39 9.59 18.22
C CYS A 23 -0.11 11.04 18.63
N ALA A 24 -0.11 12.00 17.71
CA ALA A 24 0.10 13.42 18.00
C ALA A 24 -1.06 14.00 18.82
N ARG A 25 -2.31 13.65 18.49
CA ARG A 25 -3.49 14.03 19.29
C ARG A 25 -3.48 13.42 20.70
N LYS A 26 -2.82 12.28 20.88
CA LYS A 26 -2.59 11.62 22.18
C LYS A 26 -1.26 12.03 22.83
N GLN A 27 -0.55 13.03 22.29
CA GLN A 27 0.78 13.48 22.76
C GLN A 27 1.87 12.40 22.74
N MET A 28 1.66 11.30 22.00
CA MET A 28 2.61 10.20 21.84
C MET A 28 3.67 10.48 20.77
N THR A 29 3.43 11.42 19.85
CA THR A 29 4.41 11.86 18.84
C THR A 29 4.35 13.38 18.67
N VAL A 30 5.52 14.02 18.54
CA VAL A 30 5.60 15.48 18.33
C VAL A 30 5.38 15.86 16.85
N ASN A 31 5.51 14.89 15.95
CA ASN A 31 5.49 15.10 14.52
C ASN A 31 4.42 14.23 13.85
N ALA A 32 3.41 14.88 13.27
CA ALA A 32 2.33 14.24 12.49
C ALA A 32 2.70 13.98 11.03
N THR A 33 3.94 14.30 10.63
CA THR A 33 4.39 14.14 9.24
C THR A 33 4.52 12.67 8.86
N CYS A 34 4.18 12.36 7.62
CA CYS A 34 4.31 11.04 7.02
C CYS A 34 5.76 10.54 7.09
N GLN A 35 5.96 9.35 7.66
CA GLN A 35 7.31 8.77 7.79
C GLN A 35 7.93 8.32 6.46
N LEU A 36 7.15 8.25 5.38
CA LEU A 36 7.65 7.84 4.07
C LEU A 36 8.21 9.02 3.29
N CYS A 37 7.47 10.13 3.25
CA CYS A 37 7.86 11.27 2.42
C CYS A 37 8.38 12.47 3.22
N GLU A 38 8.15 12.49 4.53
CA GLU A 38 8.61 13.52 5.47
C GLU A 38 8.19 14.96 5.11
N ARG A 39 7.11 15.11 4.31
CA ARG A 39 6.69 16.43 3.77
C ARG A 39 5.26 16.83 4.09
N VAL A 40 4.37 15.87 4.29
CA VAL A 40 2.93 16.11 4.44
C VAL A 40 2.45 15.35 5.67
N GLU A 41 1.45 15.88 6.35
CA GLU A 41 0.76 15.18 7.43
C GLU A 41 0.29 13.79 7.01
N GLU A 42 0.48 12.83 7.91
CA GLU A 42 0.20 11.44 7.68
C GLU A 42 -1.31 11.16 7.73
N SER A 43 -1.88 10.80 6.59
CA SER A 43 -3.24 10.24 6.49
C SER A 43 -3.25 8.96 5.64
N VAL A 44 -4.28 8.13 5.79
CA VAL A 44 -4.45 6.93 4.95
C VAL A 44 -4.56 7.30 3.47
N LYS A 45 -5.30 8.37 3.17
CA LYS A 45 -5.38 8.92 1.81
C LYS A 45 -4.01 9.36 1.29
N HIS A 46 -3.17 9.93 2.16
CA HIS A 46 -1.80 10.27 1.80
C HIS A 46 -1.00 9.00 1.52
N ILE A 47 -0.80 8.10 2.50
CA ILE A 47 0.04 6.89 2.36
C ILE A 47 -0.39 6.04 1.17
N VAL A 48 -1.69 5.76 1.05
CA VAL A 48 -2.21 4.83 0.05
C VAL A 48 -2.20 5.44 -1.36
N ARG A 49 -2.44 6.75 -1.50
CA ARG A 49 -2.70 7.34 -2.83
C ARG A 49 -1.85 8.55 -3.20
N SER A 50 -1.55 9.43 -2.26
CA SER A 50 -0.97 10.75 -2.57
C SER A 50 0.53 10.84 -2.30
N CYS A 51 1.06 9.98 -1.44
CA CYS A 51 2.47 9.89 -1.08
C CYS A 51 3.33 9.61 -2.30
N ALA A 52 4.38 10.40 -2.51
CA ALA A 52 5.31 10.20 -3.62
C ALA A 52 5.96 8.80 -3.58
N ILE A 53 6.39 8.38 -2.39
CA ILE A 53 6.96 7.04 -2.18
C ILE A 53 5.90 5.95 -2.38
N GLY A 54 4.69 6.15 -1.86
CA GLY A 54 3.57 5.21 -2.07
C GLY A 54 3.23 5.01 -3.55
N LYS A 55 3.21 6.10 -4.33
CA LYS A 55 2.99 6.03 -5.80
C LYS A 55 4.06 5.20 -6.49
N GLU A 56 5.33 5.39 -6.13
CA GLU A 56 6.44 4.64 -6.71
C GLU A 56 6.32 3.13 -6.41
N ILE A 57 5.92 2.78 -5.19
CA ILE A 57 5.63 1.38 -4.83
C ILE A 57 4.52 0.81 -5.73
N TRP A 58 3.43 1.55 -5.95
CA TRP A 58 2.35 1.09 -6.84
C TRP A 58 2.79 0.91 -8.28
N VAL A 59 3.66 1.79 -8.80
CA VAL A 59 4.24 1.64 -10.14
C VAL A 59 5.02 0.33 -10.23
N ARG A 60 5.88 0.04 -9.25
CA ARG A 60 6.67 -1.20 -9.20
C ARG A 60 5.81 -2.45 -9.06
N ILE A 61 4.78 -2.42 -8.21
CA ILE A 61 3.82 -3.54 -8.07
C ILE A 61 3.10 -3.79 -9.40
N ARG A 62 2.64 -2.75 -10.10
CA ARG A 62 1.99 -2.90 -11.41
C ARG A 62 2.95 -3.45 -12.47
N ALA A 63 4.19 -2.99 -12.49
CA ALA A 63 5.20 -3.51 -13.41
C ALA A 63 5.47 -5.00 -13.15
N LYS A 64 5.65 -5.40 -11.88
CA LYS A 64 5.83 -6.80 -11.48
C LYS A 64 4.62 -7.66 -11.86
N ASN A 65 3.40 -7.21 -11.56
CA ASN A 65 2.19 -7.94 -11.91
C ASN A 65 2.02 -8.07 -13.44
N ARG A 66 2.35 -7.03 -14.20
CA ARG A 66 2.35 -7.09 -15.67
C ARG A 66 3.34 -8.13 -16.18
N GLN A 67 4.57 -8.14 -15.65
CA GLN A 67 5.55 -9.15 -16.01
C GLN A 67 5.05 -10.55 -15.67
N GLN A 68 4.57 -10.79 -14.45
CA GLN A 68 4.02 -12.09 -14.05
C GLN A 68 2.88 -12.55 -14.97
N ASN A 69 1.94 -11.67 -15.29
CA ASN A 69 0.85 -11.99 -16.22
C ASN A 69 1.35 -12.27 -17.64
N LEU A 70 2.39 -11.57 -18.11
CA LEU A 70 3.01 -11.80 -19.43
C LEU A 70 3.76 -13.13 -19.49
N PHE A 71 4.41 -13.53 -18.40
CA PHE A 71 5.12 -14.81 -18.30
C PHE A 71 4.20 -15.99 -17.94
N GLN A 72 2.96 -15.75 -17.50
CA GLN A 72 2.00 -16.78 -17.10
C GLN A 72 1.64 -17.78 -18.23
N PRO A 73 1.42 -17.35 -19.49
CA PRO A 73 1.21 -18.28 -20.61
C PRO A 73 2.44 -19.14 -20.91
N LEU A 74 3.65 -18.56 -20.80
CA LEU A 74 4.91 -19.27 -21.04
C LEU A 74 5.18 -20.31 -19.95
N GLN A 75 4.85 -20.01 -18.69
CA GLN A 75 4.91 -20.98 -17.59
C GLN A 75 3.92 -22.13 -17.81
N ARG A 76 2.69 -21.86 -18.28
CA ARG A 76 1.71 -22.91 -18.60
C ARG A 76 2.21 -23.84 -19.69
N LEU A 77 2.87 -23.33 -20.73
CA LEU A 77 3.47 -24.16 -21.77
C LEU A 77 4.69 -24.94 -21.26
N ALA A 78 5.47 -24.37 -20.33
CA ALA A 78 6.58 -25.06 -19.69
C ALA A 78 6.13 -26.18 -18.73
N HIS A 79 4.94 -26.05 -18.11
CA HIS A 79 4.31 -27.08 -17.28
C HIS A 79 3.42 -28.04 -18.08
N ALA A 80 3.07 -27.70 -19.32
CA ALA A 80 2.41 -28.58 -20.28
C ALA A 80 3.42 -29.42 -21.09
N LYS A 81 4.54 -29.81 -20.48
CA LYS A 81 5.43 -30.84 -21.04
C LYS A 81 4.70 -32.19 -20.99
N LEU A 82 4.48 -32.74 -22.19
CA LEU A 82 4.44 -34.15 -22.61
C LEU A 82 3.97 -35.18 -21.58
#